data_AF-A0A7J3CSA1-F1
#
_entry.id   AF-A0A7J3CSA1-F1
#
_cell.length_a   1.000
_cell.length_b   1.000
_cell.length_c   1.000
_cell.angle_alpha   90.00
_cell.angle_beta   90.00
_cell.angle_gamma   90.00
#
_symmetry.space_group_name_H-M   'P 1'
#
loop_
_entity.id
_entity.type
_entity.pdbx_description
1 polymer ?
#
loop_
_entity_poly.entity_id
_entity_poly.type
_entity_poly.pdbx_seq_one_letter_code
_entity_poly.pdbx_strand_id
1 'polypeptide(L)'
;MVELNFHPGDYVRLRLALEEIDGQVLESPDSGILLIKLKSGYNIGINKENILAGRVIKKYSEEEIKLPKREERKELPSVGLIITGGTIASKASQSTGGVKPITHVDEFLT
;
A
#
# COMPACT_ATOMS: atom_id res chain seq x y z
N MET A 1 11.01 -9.30 24.40
CA MET A 1 10.56 -9.05 23.02
C MET A 1 9.92 -7.67 22.99
N VAL A 2 10.27 -6.83 22.01
CA VAL A 2 9.63 -5.52 21.84
C VAL A 2 8.27 -5.76 21.18
N GLU A 3 7.18 -5.37 21.84
CA GLU A 3 5.87 -5.33 21.19
C GLU A 3 5.83 -4.17 20.19
N LEU A 4 6.01 -4.50 18.92
CA LEU A 4 5.91 -3.55 17.81
C LEU A 4 4.47 -3.57 17.28
N ASN A 5 3.67 -2.59 17.70
CA ASN A 5 2.29 -2.43 17.20
C ASN A 5 2.26 -1.49 15.99
N PHE A 6 2.63 -2.01 14.82
CA PHE A 6 2.66 -1.28 13.55
C PHE A 6 1.62 -1.84 12.58
N HIS A 7 1.00 -0.94 11.81
CA HIS A 7 0.05 -1.32 10.77
C HIS A 7 0.67 -1.11 9.38
N PRO A 8 0.31 -1.93 8.38
CA PRO A 8 0.70 -1.68 7.00
C PRO A 8 0.36 -0.25 6.57
N GLY A 9 1.32 0.41 5.92
CA GLY A 9 1.23 1.82 5.52
C GLY A 9 1.76 2.82 6.54
N ASP A 10 1.96 2.44 7.81
CA ASP A 10 2.56 3.32 8.82
C ASP A 10 4.00 3.66 8.43
N TYR A 11 4.40 4.92 8.61
CA TYR A 11 5.80 5.32 8.49
C TYR A 11 6.46 5.24 9.87
N VAL A 12 7.48 4.40 9.99
CA VAL A 12 8.12 4.05 11.26
C VAL A 12 9.61 4.35 11.23
N ARG A 13 10.18 4.59 12.41
CA ARG A 13 11.62 4.56 12.67
C ARG A 13 11.94 3.35 13.50
N LEU A 14 12.90 2.55 13.04
CA LEU A 14 13.40 1.38 13.73
C LEU A 14 14.84 1.60 14.18
N ARG A 15 15.16 1.13 15.38
CA ARG A 15 16.52 1.08 15.91
C ARG A 15 17.01 -0.36 15.88
N LEU A 16 18.05 -0.61 15.10
CA LEU A 16 18.79 -1.86 15.03
C LEU A 16 20.07 -1.76 15.86
N ALA A 17 20.82 -2.85 15.94
CA ALA A 17 22.07 -2.89 16.70
C ALA A 17 23.12 -1.89 16.19
N LEU A 18 23.21 -1.70 14.87
CA LEU A 18 24.27 -0.91 14.23
C LEU A 18 23.77 0.43 13.66
N GLU A 19 22.47 0.57 13.42
CA GLU A 19 21.91 1.72 12.70
C GLU A 19 20.44 1.99 13.07
N GLU A 20 19.95 3.17 12.69
CA GLU A 20 18.53 3.49 12.67
C GLU A 20 18.06 3.66 11.23
N ILE A 21 16.87 3.13 10.95
CA ILE A 21 16.29 3.13 9.61
C ILE A 21 14.86 3.62 9.66
N ASP A 22 14.48 4.35 8.61
CA ASP A 22 13.13 4.85 8.41
C ASP A 22 12.51 4.19 7.19
N GLY A 23 11.23 3.84 7.30
CA GLY A 23 10.50 3.30 6.17
C GLY A 23 9.01 3.17 6.42
N GLN A 24 8.29 2.87 5.34
CA GLN A 24 6.86 2.55 5.39
C GLN A 24 6.68 1.06 5.59
N VAL A 25 5.88 0.65 6.57
CA VAL A 25 5.58 -0.76 6.85
C VAL A 25 4.76 -1.34 5.70
N LEU A 26 5.15 -2.51 5.24
CA LEU A 26 4.42 -3.29 4.24
C LEU A 26 3.78 -4.52 4.90
N GLU A 27 2.74 -5.06 4.25
CA GLU A 27 2.23 -6.38 4.63
C GLU A 27 3.33 -7.44 4.46
N SER A 28 3.46 -8.29 5.48
CA SER A 28 4.40 -9.40 5.46
C SER A 28 3.66 -10.72 5.48
N PRO A 29 3.98 -11.66 4.57
CA PRO A 29 3.44 -13.01 4.62
C PRO A 29 4.01 -13.81 5.80
N ASP A 30 5.16 -13.39 6.34
CA ASP A 30 5.82 -14.01 7.48
C ASP A 30 5.68 -13.12 8.72
N SER A 31 5.04 -13.65 9.77
CA SER A 31 4.83 -12.96 11.04
C SER A 31 6.13 -12.61 11.80
N GLY A 32 7.23 -13.34 11.55
CA GLY A 32 8.54 -13.09 12.16
C GLY A 32 9.33 -11.98 11.48
N ILE A 33 8.94 -11.60 10.26
CA ILE A 33 9.63 -10.60 9.44
C ILE A 33 8.78 -9.32 9.40
N LEU A 34 9.41 -8.19 9.72
CA LEU A 34 8.88 -6.87 9.42
C LEU A 34 9.42 -6.42 8.06
N LEU A 35 8.52 -6.25 7.09
CA LEU A 35 8.85 -5.67 5.79
C LEU A 35 8.66 -4.16 5.84
N ILE A 36 9.67 -3.40 5.41
CA ILE A 36 9.58 -1.96 5.25
C ILE A 36 10.07 -1.51 3.87
N LYS A 37 9.46 -0.47 3.34
CA LYS A 37 9.90 0.26 2.15
C LYS A 37 10.69 1.49 2.56
N LEU A 38 11.95 1.53 2.15
CA LEU A 38 12.86 2.65 2.38
C LEU A 38 12.47 3.86 1.53
N LYS A 39 12.92 5.05 1.93
CA LYS A 39 12.75 6.28 1.14
C LYS A 39 13.37 6.18 -0.28
N SER A 40 14.36 5.32 -0.46
CA SER A 40 14.95 5.00 -1.77
C SER A 40 14.03 4.22 -2.70
N GLY A 41 12.91 3.68 -2.20
CA GLY A 41 11.97 2.85 -2.95
C GLY A 41 12.21 1.35 -2.85
N TYR A 42 13.32 0.91 -2.23
CA TYR A 42 13.63 -0.50 -2.01
C TYR A 42 12.86 -1.08 -0.82
N ASN A 43 12.48 -2.35 -0.93
CA ASN A 43 11.85 -3.11 0.15
C ASN A 43 12.91 -3.96 0.87
N ILE A 44 12.91 -3.95 2.20
CA ILE A 44 13.79 -4.78 3.02
C ILE A 44 12.98 -5.53 4.07
N GLY A 45 13.37 -6.77 4.36
CA GLY A 45 12.79 -7.60 5.41
C GLY A 45 13.73 -7.69 6.60
N ILE A 46 13.21 -7.49 7.80
CA ILE A 46 13.99 -7.49 9.04
C ILE A 46 13.36 -8.46 10.01
N ASN A 47 14.15 -9.38 10.56
CA ASN A 47 13.67 -10.25 11.62
C ASN A 47 13.34 -9.39 12.85
N LYS A 48 12.11 -9.53 13.38
CA LYS A 48 11.64 -8.75 14.53
C LYS A 48 12.52 -8.90 15.77
N GLU A 49 13.21 -10.02 15.93
CA GLU A 49 14.15 -10.25 17.02
C GLU A 49 15.36 -9.31 17.00
N ASN A 50 15.75 -8.81 15.82
CA ASN A 50 16.86 -7.89 15.64
C ASN A 50 16.48 -6.41 15.86
N ILE A 51 15.21 -6.12 16.12
CA ILE A 51 14.71 -4.77 16.33
C ILE A 51 14.79 -4.43 17.82
N LEU A 52 15.64 -3.47 18.16
CA LEU A 52 15.85 -3.05 19.55
C LEU A 52 14.75 -2.10 20.04
N ALA A 53 14.25 -1.24 19.16
CA ALA A 53 13.13 -0.35 19.43
C ALA A 53 12.50 0.13 18.12
N GLY A 54 11.26 0.61 18.17
CA GLY A 54 10.66 1.29 17.03
C GLY A 54 9.54 2.22 17.46
N ARG A 55 9.27 3.23 16.63
CA ARG A 55 8.17 4.19 16.84
C ARG A 55 7.50 4.58 15.53
N VAL A 56 6.20 4.81 15.58
CA VAL A 56 5.45 5.37 14.44
C VAL A 56 5.73 6.87 14.37
N ILE A 57 6.23 7.33 13.22
CA ILE A 57 6.44 8.75 12.92
C ILE A 57 5.18 9.34 12.29
N LYS A 58 4.54 8.58 11.39
CA LYS A 58 3.29 8.98 10.72
C LYS A 58 2.38 7.76 10.61
N LYS A 59 1.15 7.89 11.09
CA LYS A 59 0.13 6.85 10.88
C LYS A 59 -0.36 6.87 9.45
N TYR A 60 -0.67 5.68 8.94
CA TYR A 60 -1.36 5.56 7.66
C TYR A 60 -2.75 6.21 7.72
N SER A 61 -3.10 6.94 6.67
CA SER A 61 -4.48 7.32 6.38
C SER A 61 -4.76 6.99 4.92
N GLU A 62 -5.83 6.27 4.66
CA GLU A 62 -6.29 6.03 3.29
C GLU A 62 -6.88 7.34 2.76
N GLU A 63 -6.28 7.89 1.70
CA GLU A 63 -6.86 9.05 1.02
C GLU A 63 -8.03 8.57 0.15
N GLU A 64 -9.23 9.09 0.41
CA GLU A 64 -10.38 8.88 -0.47
C GLU A 64 -10.10 9.53 -1.83
N ILE A 65 -9.95 8.69 -2.86
CA ILE A 65 -9.82 9.17 -4.24
C ILE A 65 -11.22 9.61 -4.70
N LYS A 66 -11.43 10.93 -4.79
CA LYS A 66 -12.63 11.47 -5.44
C LYS A 66 -12.54 11.26 -6.95
N LEU A 67 -13.41 10.40 -7.48
CA LEU A 67 -13.52 10.21 -8.91
C LEU A 67 -14.12 11.49 -9.55
N PRO A 68 -13.55 12.00 -10.66
CA PRO A 68 -14.09 13.14 -11.37
C PRO A 68 -15.49 12.81 -11.92
N LYS A 69 -16.41 13.78 -11.85
CA LYS A 69 -17.70 13.68 -12.53
C LYS A 69 -17.48 13.69 -14.05
N ARG A 70 -18.08 12.74 -14.76
CA ARG A 70 -17.96 12.60 -16.21
C ARG A 70 -19.25 13.02 -16.91
N GLU A 71 -19.10 13.57 -18.11
CA GLU A 71 -20.22 13.89 -19.00
C GLU A 71 -20.51 12.70 -19.92
N GLU A 72 -21.77 12.26 -19.94
CA GLU A 72 -22.23 11.19 -20.82
C GLU A 72 -22.37 11.68 -22.27
N ARG A 73 -21.73 10.97 -23.21
CA ARG A 73 -21.88 11.23 -24.65
C ARG A 73 -23.06 10.44 -25.20
N LYS A 74 -24.19 11.13 -25.38
CA LYS A 74 -25.46 10.52 -25.85
C LYS A 74 -25.40 9.89 -27.25
N GLU A 75 -24.39 10.24 -28.05
CA GLU A 75 -24.23 9.76 -29.44
C GLU A 75 -23.53 8.41 -29.54
N LEU A 76 -22.95 7.90 -28.45
CA LEU A 76 -22.22 6.64 -28.43
C LEU A 76 -23.12 5.47 -28.00
N PRO A 77 -22.91 4.25 -28.54
CA PRO A 77 -23.63 3.07 -28.08
C PRO A 77 -23.24 2.71 -26.64
N SER A 78 -24.21 2.23 -25.86
CA SER A 78 -23.98 1.76 -24.49
C SER A 78 -23.32 0.38 -24.49
N VAL A 79 -22.28 0.22 -23.68
CA VAL A 79 -21.58 -1.05 -23.46
C VAL A 79 -21.60 -1.37 -21.97
N GLY A 80 -22.08 -2.56 -21.62
CA GLY A 80 -22.07 -3.05 -20.24
C GLY A 80 -20.74 -3.77 -19.92
N LEU A 81 -20.13 -3.44 -18.79
CA LEU A 81 -18.95 -4.13 -18.26
C LEU A 81 -19.34 -4.92 -17.01
N ILE A 82 -19.21 -6.24 -17.06
CA ILE A 82 -19.43 -7.14 -15.91
C ILE A 82 -18.09 -7.72 -15.48
N ILE A 83 -17.70 -7.46 -14.25
CA ILE A 83 -16.43 -7.94 -13.67
C ILE A 83 -16.71 -9.25 -12.95
N THR A 84 -16.15 -10.35 -13.44
CA THR A 84 -16.32 -11.71 -12.88
C THR A 84 -15.00 -12.30 -12.37
N GLY A 85 -13.91 -11.54 -12.42
CA GLY A 85 -12.54 -12.01 -12.29
C GLY A 85 -11.72 -11.53 -13.50
N GLY A 86 -10.56 -12.15 -13.75
CA GLY A 86 -9.74 -11.83 -14.93
C GLY A 86 -9.39 -10.34 -15.03
N THR A 87 -8.41 -9.89 -14.25
CA THR A 87 -8.04 -8.47 -14.15
C THR A 87 -7.60 -7.90 -15.50
N ILE A 88 -8.40 -6.99 -16.07
CA ILE A 88 -8.07 -6.24 -17.31
C ILE A 88 -7.49 -4.84 -17.05
N ALA A 89 -7.63 -4.35 -15.81
CA ALA A 89 -7.11 -3.06 -15.37
C ALA A 89 -6.84 -3.05 -13.86
N SER A 90 -5.91 -2.20 -13.44
CA SER A 90 -5.46 -2.12 -12.05
C SER A 90 -4.80 -0.78 -11.75
N LYS A 91 -4.75 -0.39 -10.48
CA LYS A 91 -4.02 0.79 -10.01
C LYS A 91 -2.76 0.34 -9.27
N ALA A 92 -1.62 0.88 -9.68
CA ALA A 92 -0.37 0.72 -8.95
C ALA A 92 -0.38 1.65 -7.72
N SER A 93 -0.22 1.09 -6.52
CA SER A 93 -0.06 1.87 -5.31
C SER A 93 1.43 2.05 -5.04
N GLN A 94 1.95 3.25 -5.30
CA GLN A 94 3.37 3.54 -5.07
C GLN A 94 3.74 3.52 -3.59
N SER A 95 2.80 3.84 -2.69
CA SER A 95 3.00 3.80 -1.24
C SER A 95 3.18 2.37 -0.75
N THR A 96 2.26 1.46 -1.08
CA THR A 96 2.36 0.06 -0.65
C THR A 96 3.27 -0.79 -1.54
N GLY A 97 3.64 -0.31 -2.73
CA GLY A 97 4.37 -1.09 -3.73
C GLY A 97 3.53 -2.22 -4.38
N GLY A 98 2.25 -2.31 -4.03
CA GLY A 98 1.32 -3.31 -4.54
C GLY A 98 0.49 -2.82 -5.72
N VAL A 99 -0.26 -3.75 -6.31
CA VAL A 99 -1.22 -3.48 -7.38
C VAL A 99 -2.61 -3.85 -6.88
N LYS A 100 -3.56 -2.92 -6.96
CA LYS A 100 -4.98 -3.17 -6.62
C LYS A 100 -5.78 -3.33 -7.92
N PRO A 101 -6.54 -4.43 -8.12
CA PRO A 101 -7.44 -4.54 -9.27
C PRO A 101 -8.53 -3.48 -9.16
N ILE A 102 -9.02 -2.98 -10.30
CA ILE A 102 -10.22 -2.15 -10.28
C ILE A 102 -11.44 -3.02 -10.01
N THR A 103 -12.39 -2.49 -9.25
CA THR A 103 -13.63 -3.22 -8.91
C THR A 103 -14.88 -2.48 -9.34
N HIS A 104 -14.76 -1.19 -9.63
CA HIS A 104 -15.84 -0.35 -10.16
C HIS A 104 -15.51 0.17 -11.56
N VAL A 105 -16.55 0.26 -12.41
CA VAL A 105 -16.42 0.77 -13.79
C VAL A 105 -15.92 2.20 -13.81
N ASP A 106 -16.33 3.02 -12.83
CA ASP A 106 -15.88 4.41 -12.73
C ASP A 106 -14.36 4.52 -12.57
N GLU A 107 -13.71 3.51 -11.95
CA GLU A 107 -12.25 3.46 -11.82
C GLU A 107 -11.54 3.11 -13.13
N PHE A 108 -12.19 2.35 -14.03
CA PHE A 108 -11.68 2.04 -15.36
C PHE A 108 -11.70 3.27 -16.28
N LEU A 109 -12.68 4.14 -16.03
CA LEU A 109 -13.02 5.28 -16.87
C LEU A 109 -12.29 6.57 -16.45
N THR A 110 -11.64 6.57 -15.29
CA THR A 110 -10.82 7.69 -14.78
C THR A 110 -9.57 7.98 -15.58
#